data_AF-C1N6V1-F1
#
_entry.id   AF-C1N6V1-F1
#
_cell.length_a   1.000
_cell.length_b   1.000
_cell.length_c   1.000
_cell.angle_alpha   90.00
_cell.angle_beta   90.00
_cell.angle_gamma   90.00
#
_symmetry.space_group_name_H-M   'P 1'
#
loop_
_entity.id
_entity.type
_entity.pdbx_description
1 polymer ?
#
loop_
_entity_poly.entity_id
_entity_poly.type
_entity_poly.pdbx_seq_one_letter_code
_entity_poly.pdbx_strand_id
1 'polypeptide(L)'
;MVDRLNAREDKTWTAAIHPGWARATRADLDLLAGWKPRVGGSGKDRHERDDDDDDPLWTRSPFASTPAAPPGAHRAASRLGGLLDGLVSFGGDRDDDQNATTVAARGAFDPVADGLPELFDARERWPRCARVVGTALDQGKCGSCWAVATAAVLTDRACIATNGALGGGGGGGEFLSASQLLSCGAADGCEGGDERDAFEYAKTHGVVTGGAYGDESTCAPYLFDACQHPCEKSPTPECPLSCVRPKGTRVEDAPAYRVKEIVSCPERDYSCVAKEIATRGPVTSYAGTIWGEFYLYDGRGVFASSGDERVRGENHGGHVVKLIGWGRDEKARGKPATAGGYHWLVVNSWRNWGNDGFGRVAVGDVGLGSTVRTAVMAPPGDAEEKDASS
;
A
#
# COMPACT_ATOMS: atom_id res chain seq x y z
N MET A 1 13.99 -26.10 -32.93
CA MET A 1 13.53 -27.40 -33.47
C MET A 1 13.90 -28.44 -32.42
N VAL A 2 12.90 -29.04 -31.74
CA VAL A 2 12.92 -30.41 -31.14
C VAL A 2 13.99 -30.65 -30.04
N ASP A 3 13.77 -31.09 -28.81
CA ASP A 3 12.66 -31.68 -28.04
C ASP A 3 13.17 -31.82 -26.57
N ARG A 4 12.36 -31.57 -25.51
CA ARG A 4 11.71 -32.58 -24.63
C ARG A 4 12.68 -33.57 -23.93
N LEU A 5 12.67 -33.91 -22.63
CA LEU A 5 11.65 -33.99 -21.57
C LEU A 5 12.32 -34.23 -20.18
N ASN A 6 11.75 -33.64 -19.13
CA ASN A 6 11.51 -34.09 -17.74
C ASN A 6 12.33 -35.23 -17.08
N ALA A 7 12.82 -34.97 -15.85
CA ALA A 7 12.53 -35.78 -14.65
C ALA A 7 12.93 -35.02 -13.36
N ARG A 8 12.03 -35.00 -12.36
CA ARG A 8 12.25 -34.46 -10.99
C ARG A 8 13.10 -35.42 -10.16
N GLU A 9 13.81 -34.92 -9.15
CA GLU A 9 13.58 -35.19 -7.71
C GLU A 9 14.57 -34.38 -6.82
N ASP A 10 14.18 -34.22 -5.55
CA ASP A 10 14.91 -33.83 -4.33
C ASP A 10 15.67 -32.47 -4.12
N LYS A 11 15.02 -31.65 -3.28
CA LYS A 11 15.50 -30.83 -2.14
C LYS A 11 17.01 -30.87 -1.82
N THR A 12 17.68 -29.72 -1.89
CA THR A 12 18.32 -28.97 -0.75
C THR A 12 19.28 -27.90 -1.29
N TRP A 13 18.99 -26.62 -1.07
CA TRP A 13 19.96 -25.55 -1.30
C TRP A 13 20.70 -25.26 0.01
N THR A 14 21.85 -25.90 0.20
CA THR A 14 22.93 -25.36 1.03
C THR A 14 23.91 -24.68 0.11
N ALA A 15 24.05 -23.35 0.23
CA ALA A 15 25.07 -22.60 -0.49
C ALA A 15 26.46 -23.01 0.00
N ALA A 16 27.22 -23.71 -0.84
CA ALA A 16 28.65 -23.95 -0.65
C ALA A 16 29.45 -23.01 -1.56
N ILE A 17 30.27 -22.16 -0.95
CA ILE A 17 31.20 -21.26 -1.65
C ILE A 17 32.31 -22.09 -2.29
N HIS A 18 32.60 -21.87 -3.58
CA HIS A 18 33.63 -22.61 -4.31
C HIS A 18 35.04 -22.29 -3.75
N PRO A 19 35.93 -23.29 -3.53
CA PRO A 19 37.23 -23.09 -2.85
C PRO A 19 38.25 -22.22 -3.60
N GLY A 20 37.90 -21.70 -4.78
CA GLY A 20 38.80 -20.90 -5.62
C GLY A 20 38.74 -19.39 -5.36
N TRP A 21 37.85 -18.91 -4.49
CA TRP A 21 37.54 -17.48 -4.35
C TRP A 21 38.06 -16.82 -3.07
N ALA A 22 38.93 -17.51 -2.32
CA ALA A 22 39.46 -16.99 -1.05
C ALA A 22 40.61 -15.98 -1.20
N ARG A 23 41.04 -15.60 -2.43
CA ARG A 23 42.21 -14.73 -2.64
C ARG A 23 42.09 -13.79 -3.86
N ALA A 24 40.95 -13.12 -4.05
CA ALA A 24 40.88 -12.00 -5.00
C ALA A 24 41.52 -10.75 -4.37
N THR A 25 42.42 -10.10 -5.10
CA THR A 25 43.10 -8.87 -4.63
C THR A 25 42.42 -7.62 -5.17
N ARG A 26 42.73 -6.46 -4.59
CA ARG A 26 42.12 -5.17 -4.99
C ARG A 26 42.41 -4.79 -6.46
N ALA A 27 43.50 -5.31 -7.04
CA ALA A 27 43.85 -5.12 -8.44
C ALA A 27 42.97 -5.93 -9.42
N ASP A 28 42.35 -7.03 -8.97
CA ASP A 28 41.46 -7.86 -9.79
C ASP A 28 40.06 -7.23 -9.95
N LEU A 29 39.67 -6.34 -9.02
CA LEU A 29 38.41 -5.60 -9.06
C LEU A 29 38.49 -4.34 -9.93
N ASP A 30 39.68 -3.75 -10.12
CA ASP A 30 39.88 -2.57 -10.97
C ASP A 30 39.87 -2.90 -12.49
N LEU A 31 40.04 -4.17 -12.86
CA LEU A 31 39.90 -4.65 -14.26
C LEU A 31 38.43 -4.77 -14.74
N LEU A 32 37.45 -4.66 -13.84
CA LEU A 32 36.02 -4.71 -14.18
C LEU A 32 35.38 -3.31 -14.30
N ALA A 33 36.10 -2.24 -14.02
CA ALA A 33 35.59 -0.85 -14.06
C ALA A 33 35.83 -0.12 -15.40
N GLY A 34 36.34 -0.79 -16.44
CA GLY A 34 36.83 -0.13 -17.65
C GLY A 34 36.39 -0.79 -18.96
N TRP A 35 35.08 -0.82 -19.27
CA TRP A 35 34.61 -1.16 -20.62
C TRP A 35 33.47 -0.25 -21.08
N LYS A 36 33.77 0.62 -22.06
CA LYS A 36 32.79 1.40 -22.85
C LYS A 36 32.84 0.93 -24.30
N PRO A 37 31.71 0.66 -24.97
CA PRO A 37 31.72 0.43 -26.41
C PRO A 37 31.82 1.77 -27.16
N ARG A 38 32.82 1.89 -28.04
CA ARG A 38 32.85 2.85 -29.16
C ARG A 38 32.35 2.12 -30.41
N VAL A 39 31.44 2.74 -31.17
CA VAL A 39 31.30 2.50 -32.61
C VAL A 39 31.20 3.86 -33.29
N GLY A 40 32.22 4.17 -34.11
CA GLY A 40 32.25 5.31 -35.02
C GLY A 40 31.60 4.93 -36.36
N GLY A 41 31.01 5.93 -37.02
CA GLY A 41 30.29 5.77 -38.28
C GLY A 41 31.10 5.97 -39.55
N SER A 42 30.38 5.86 -40.67
CA SER A 42 30.69 6.34 -42.02
C SER A 42 29.36 6.33 -42.79
N GLY A 43 28.87 7.34 -43.52
CA GLY A 43 29.32 8.68 -43.85
C GLY A 43 28.50 9.14 -45.07
N LYS A 44 28.04 10.41 -45.07
CA LYS A 44 27.56 11.26 -46.22
C LYS A 44 26.25 10.79 -46.91
N ASP A 45 25.29 11.64 -47.29
CA ASP A 45 25.37 12.94 -47.96
C ASP A 45 24.21 13.91 -47.59
N ARG A 46 24.39 15.18 -47.98
CA ARG A 46 23.46 16.33 -47.87
C ARG A 46 22.26 16.20 -48.84
N HIS A 47 21.10 16.73 -48.44
CA HIS A 47 20.44 17.84 -49.18
C HIS A 47 19.29 18.47 -48.38
N GLU A 48 19.08 19.76 -48.66
CA GLU A 48 17.97 20.59 -48.18
C GLU A 48 16.66 20.25 -48.92
N ARG A 49 15.55 20.63 -48.27
CA ARG A 49 14.32 21.24 -48.82
C ARG A 49 13.18 20.35 -49.36
N ASP A 50 12.00 20.90 -49.04
CA ASP A 50 10.68 20.83 -49.67
C ASP A 50 9.66 19.76 -49.21
N ASP A 51 8.61 20.30 -48.58
CA ASP A 51 7.16 20.04 -48.69
C ASP A 51 6.71 18.79 -49.46
N ASP A 52 5.84 17.98 -48.85
CA ASP A 52 4.44 17.80 -49.29
C ASP A 52 3.71 16.72 -48.45
N ASP A 53 2.45 17.06 -48.20
CA ASP A 53 1.25 16.30 -47.81
C ASP A 53 1.28 14.76 -47.74
N ASP A 54 0.67 14.21 -46.68
CA ASP A 54 -0.54 13.38 -46.83
C ASP A 54 -1.17 13.02 -45.47
N ASP A 55 -2.37 13.56 -45.27
CA ASP A 55 -3.36 13.22 -44.25
C ASP A 55 -4.25 12.08 -44.79
N PRO A 56 -4.91 11.26 -43.95
CA PRO A 56 -6.36 11.24 -44.12
C PRO A 56 -7.16 11.17 -42.82
N LEU A 57 -7.89 12.26 -42.57
CA LEU A 57 -9.36 12.34 -42.53
C LEU A 57 -10.14 11.29 -41.71
N TRP A 58 -10.70 11.74 -40.58
CA TRP A 58 -12.12 11.54 -40.24
C TRP A 58 -12.77 12.82 -39.68
N THR A 59 -13.35 13.58 -40.60
CA THR A 59 -14.61 14.36 -40.55
C THR A 59 -15.16 14.89 -39.21
N ARG A 60 -15.28 16.23 -39.13
CA ARG A 60 -16.17 17.02 -38.26
C ARG A 60 -17.41 17.52 -39.02
N SER A 61 -18.59 17.55 -38.38
CA SER A 61 -19.63 18.62 -38.41
C SER A 61 -21.00 18.14 -37.86
N PRO A 62 -21.98 19.00 -37.51
CA PRO A 62 -21.87 20.28 -36.77
C PRO A 62 -23.07 20.62 -35.82
N PHE A 63 -22.87 21.70 -35.01
CA PHE A 63 -23.83 22.68 -34.44
C PHE A 63 -25.10 22.25 -33.66
N ALA A 64 -25.22 22.73 -32.41
CA ALA A 64 -26.18 23.79 -32.02
C ALA A 64 -25.95 24.28 -30.56
N SER A 65 -25.91 25.60 -30.42
CA SER A 65 -25.79 26.39 -29.18
C SER A 65 -27.11 27.07 -28.82
N THR A 66 -27.44 27.25 -27.52
CA THR A 66 -28.22 28.36 -26.87
C THR A 66 -28.61 27.94 -25.41
N PRO A 67 -29.06 28.83 -24.48
CA PRO A 67 -28.16 29.46 -23.49
C PRO A 67 -28.61 29.36 -21.99
N ALA A 68 -27.67 29.74 -21.12
CA ALA A 68 -27.67 30.16 -19.70
C ALA A 68 -28.94 30.14 -18.79
N ALA A 69 -28.71 29.78 -17.51
CA ALA A 69 -29.42 30.29 -16.33
C ALA A 69 -28.44 30.47 -15.12
N PRO A 70 -28.68 31.43 -14.20
CA PRO A 70 -27.66 32.03 -13.32
C PRO A 70 -27.58 31.42 -11.90
N PRO A 71 -26.51 31.72 -11.12
CA PRO A 71 -26.41 31.33 -9.71
C PRO A 71 -27.22 32.25 -8.79
N GLY A 72 -28.05 31.64 -7.93
CA GLY A 72 -28.83 32.32 -6.90
C GLY A 72 -27.97 32.67 -5.67
N ALA A 73 -28.04 33.94 -5.27
CA ALA A 73 -27.48 34.49 -4.05
C ALA A 73 -28.47 34.37 -2.88
N HIS A 74 -28.01 33.90 -1.71
CA HIS A 74 -28.70 34.12 -0.43
C HIS A 74 -27.78 34.83 0.58
N ARG A 75 -27.95 36.15 0.56
CA ARG A 75 -28.03 37.12 1.68
C ARG A 75 -27.29 36.81 2.98
N ALA A 76 -26.28 37.64 3.22
CA ALA A 76 -25.88 38.12 4.54
C ALA A 76 -27.05 38.78 5.29
N ALA A 77 -27.11 38.56 6.60
CA ALA A 77 -27.85 39.38 7.54
C ALA A 77 -26.91 39.76 8.70
N SER A 78 -26.32 40.94 8.59
CA SER A 78 -25.80 41.68 9.75
C SER A 78 -26.97 42.33 10.48
N ARG A 79 -27.06 42.15 11.80
CA ARG A 79 -27.61 43.18 12.70
C ARG A 79 -26.75 43.29 13.94
N LEU A 80 -26.36 44.54 14.20
CA LEU A 80 -25.61 45.06 15.32
C LEU A 80 -26.34 44.88 16.66
N GLY A 81 -25.56 44.82 17.75
CA GLY A 81 -25.99 45.35 19.03
C GLY A 81 -25.21 44.85 20.25
N GLY A 82 -24.28 45.68 20.75
CA GLY A 82 -24.04 45.82 22.19
C GLY A 82 -22.79 45.20 22.79
N LEU A 83 -21.73 46.01 22.93
CA LEU A 83 -20.73 45.89 24.01
C LEU A 83 -21.41 46.09 25.37
N LEU A 84 -21.04 45.28 26.38
CA LEU A 84 -20.75 45.75 27.75
C LEU A 84 -19.83 44.74 28.46
N ASP A 85 -18.82 45.30 29.13
CA ASP A 85 -17.80 44.70 29.97
C ASP A 85 -18.34 43.85 31.14
N GLY A 86 -17.52 42.89 31.62
CA GLY A 86 -17.77 42.23 32.89
C GLY A 86 -16.72 41.18 33.27
N LEU A 87 -15.61 41.65 33.85
CA LEU A 87 -14.71 40.83 34.67
C LEU A 87 -15.50 40.08 35.75
N VAL A 88 -15.32 38.77 35.85
CA VAL A 88 -15.32 38.07 37.15
C VAL A 88 -14.41 36.84 37.09
N SER A 89 -13.25 37.03 37.70
CA SER A 89 -12.41 35.95 38.21
C SER A 89 -13.04 35.44 39.49
N PHE A 90 -13.33 34.14 39.57
CA PHE A 90 -13.50 33.44 40.83
C PHE A 90 -12.52 32.27 40.86
N GLY A 91 -11.59 32.34 41.81
CA GLY A 91 -10.75 31.22 42.22
C GLY A 91 -11.39 30.44 43.38
N GLY A 92 -10.75 29.32 43.69
CA GLY A 92 -11.10 28.36 44.76
C GLY A 92 -11.90 27.18 44.18
N ASP A 93 -11.53 25.91 44.35
CA ASP A 93 -10.76 25.32 45.43
C ASP A 93 -10.00 24.06 44.99
N ARG A 94 -8.92 23.83 45.73
CA ARG A 94 -8.21 22.55 45.85
C ARG A 94 -9.09 21.56 46.60
N ASP A 95 -9.12 20.32 46.11
CA ASP A 95 -9.01 19.07 46.87
C ASP A 95 -9.74 17.96 46.11
N ASP A 96 -8.98 17.14 45.38
CA ASP A 96 -9.17 15.68 45.28
C ASP A 96 -8.04 15.03 44.47
N ASP A 97 -6.82 15.13 45.02
CA ASP A 97 -5.70 14.25 44.69
C ASP A 97 -5.97 12.86 45.30
N GLN A 98 -6.85 12.06 44.67
CA GLN A 98 -6.93 10.62 44.96
C GLN A 98 -7.69 9.74 43.95
N ASN A 99 -7.72 10.09 42.65
CA ASN A 99 -8.17 9.14 41.63
C ASN A 99 -7.37 9.17 40.31
N ALA A 100 -6.08 9.49 40.38
CA ALA A 100 -5.16 9.43 39.25
C ALA A 100 -4.64 8.00 38.93
N THR A 101 -5.35 6.95 39.37
CA THR A 101 -4.87 5.55 39.26
C THR A 101 -5.76 4.62 38.45
N THR A 102 -6.79 5.13 37.76
CA THR A 102 -7.61 4.30 36.84
C THR A 102 -7.80 4.87 35.44
N VAL A 103 -7.00 5.86 35.03
CA VAL A 103 -6.73 6.11 33.60
C VAL A 103 -5.46 5.32 33.24
N ALA A 104 -5.59 4.00 33.22
CA ALA A 104 -4.53 3.14 32.71
C ALA A 104 -4.22 3.53 31.25
N ALA A 105 -2.99 3.97 31.01
CA ALA A 105 -2.24 4.01 29.76
C ALA A 105 -2.93 3.44 28.50
N ARG A 106 -3.92 4.15 27.94
CA ARG A 106 -4.38 3.91 26.56
C ARG A 106 -3.42 4.64 25.63
N GLY A 107 -2.37 3.95 25.17
CA GLY A 107 -1.41 4.50 24.21
C GLY A 107 0.05 4.01 24.36
N ALA A 108 0.38 3.25 25.40
CA ALA A 108 1.68 2.58 25.48
C ALA A 108 1.58 1.20 24.81
N PHE A 109 2.39 0.96 23.78
CA PHE A 109 2.48 -0.36 23.17
C PHE A 109 3.48 -1.23 23.94
N ASP A 110 2.97 -2.31 24.55
CA ASP A 110 3.75 -3.33 25.25
C ASP A 110 3.20 -4.73 24.90
N PRO A 111 3.67 -5.34 23.80
CA PRO A 111 3.18 -6.64 23.36
C PRO A 111 3.45 -7.75 24.40
N VAL A 112 4.51 -7.64 25.21
CA VAL A 112 4.86 -8.68 26.20
C VAL A 112 3.84 -8.71 27.34
N ALA A 113 3.42 -7.54 27.83
CA ALA A 113 2.35 -7.44 28.82
C ALA A 113 1.02 -8.01 28.30
N ASP A 114 0.82 -7.98 26.99
CA ASP A 114 -0.33 -8.54 26.29
C ASP A 114 -0.22 -10.04 25.96
N GLY A 115 0.85 -10.71 26.38
CA GLY A 115 1.10 -12.13 26.09
C GLY A 115 1.55 -12.40 24.66
N LEU A 116 2.04 -11.38 23.94
CA LEU A 116 2.60 -11.45 22.61
C LEU A 116 4.15 -11.37 22.65
N PRO A 117 4.87 -11.84 21.62
CA PRO A 117 6.33 -11.75 21.59
C PRO A 117 6.83 -10.31 21.39
N GLU A 118 8.07 -10.02 21.82
CA GLU A 118 8.74 -8.72 21.55
C GLU A 118 8.95 -8.45 20.06
N LEU A 119 9.06 -9.50 19.25
CA LEU A 119 9.21 -9.47 17.80
C LEU A 119 8.15 -10.38 17.18
N PHE A 120 7.41 -9.86 16.20
CA PHE A 120 6.51 -10.64 15.38
C PHE A 120 6.66 -10.22 13.92
N ASP A 121 6.85 -11.20 13.03
CA ASP A 121 6.84 -11.01 11.59
C ASP A 121 5.88 -12.01 10.95
N ALA A 122 4.84 -11.51 10.28
CA ALA A 122 3.86 -12.34 9.59
C ALA A 122 4.49 -13.26 8.53
N ARG A 123 5.63 -12.88 7.94
CA ARG A 123 6.35 -13.71 6.95
C ARG A 123 6.92 -14.97 7.58
N GLU A 124 7.37 -14.88 8.84
CA GLU A 124 7.85 -16.02 9.60
C GLU A 124 6.71 -16.89 10.12
N ARG A 125 5.60 -16.25 10.54
CA ARG A 125 4.41 -16.95 11.02
C ARG A 125 3.71 -17.76 9.94
N TRP A 126 3.61 -17.23 8.72
CA TRP A 126 2.96 -17.87 7.58
C TRP A 126 3.93 -18.02 6.40
N PRO A 127 4.89 -18.97 6.47
CA PRO A 127 5.97 -19.08 5.49
C PRO A 127 5.49 -19.36 4.06
N ARG A 128 4.34 -20.03 3.89
CA ARG A 128 3.71 -20.24 2.57
C ARG A 128 3.18 -18.95 1.93
N CYS A 129 2.90 -17.95 2.75
CA CYS A 129 2.42 -16.63 2.34
C CYS A 129 3.50 -15.55 2.46
N ALA A 130 4.71 -15.90 2.90
CA ALA A 130 5.79 -14.94 3.15
C ALA A 130 6.09 -14.04 1.96
N ARG A 131 5.97 -14.59 0.74
CA ARG A 131 6.17 -13.85 -0.50
C ARG A 131 5.15 -12.71 -0.66
N VAL A 132 3.85 -13.00 -0.65
CA VAL A 132 2.81 -11.96 -0.81
C VAL A 132 2.77 -10.98 0.37
N VAL A 133 2.99 -11.49 1.59
CA VAL A 133 3.06 -10.67 2.81
C VAL A 133 4.20 -9.66 2.73
N GLY A 134 5.37 -10.08 2.26
CA GLY A 134 6.57 -9.25 2.20
C GLY A 134 6.75 -8.41 0.94
N THR A 135 5.99 -8.66 -0.12
CA THR A 135 6.12 -7.90 -1.38
C THR A 135 5.38 -6.58 -1.31
N ALA A 136 6.10 -5.49 -1.59
CA ALA A 136 5.51 -4.19 -1.88
C ALA A 136 5.00 -4.15 -3.33
N LEU A 137 3.76 -3.71 -3.51
CA LEU A 137 3.25 -3.27 -4.81
C LEU A 137 3.61 -1.79 -5.02
N ASP A 138 3.60 -1.32 -6.27
CA ASP A 138 3.79 0.10 -6.56
C ASP A 138 2.46 0.73 -7.00
N GLN A 139 2.04 1.80 -6.34
CA GLN A 139 0.81 2.53 -6.71
C GLN A 139 1.00 3.40 -7.97
N GLY A 140 2.23 3.50 -8.48
CA GLY A 140 2.56 4.26 -9.67
C GLY A 140 2.09 5.72 -9.59
N LYS A 141 1.73 6.25 -10.75
CA LYS A 141 1.26 7.63 -10.96
C LYS A 141 -0.18 7.86 -10.49
N CYS A 142 -0.54 7.41 -9.29
CA CYS A 142 -1.92 7.48 -8.79
C CYS A 142 -1.96 7.55 -7.27
N GLY A 143 -2.79 8.43 -6.70
CA GLY A 143 -3.04 8.54 -5.25
C GLY A 143 -3.91 7.42 -4.69
N SER A 144 -3.57 6.16 -4.98
CA SER A 144 -4.40 4.97 -4.72
C SER A 144 -3.90 4.08 -3.59
N CYS A 145 -3.11 4.62 -2.66
CA CYS A 145 -2.59 3.87 -1.51
C CYS A 145 -3.70 3.14 -0.73
N TRP A 146 -4.87 3.77 -0.58
CA TRP A 146 -6.06 3.19 0.03
C TRP A 146 -6.50 1.88 -0.64
N ALA A 147 -6.48 1.82 -1.98
CA ALA A 147 -6.86 0.64 -2.76
C ALA A 147 -5.72 -0.41 -2.80
N VAL A 148 -4.47 0.04 -3.00
CA VAL A 148 -3.30 -0.84 -3.11
C VAL A 148 -2.99 -1.54 -1.78
N ALA A 149 -3.00 -0.80 -0.66
CA ALA A 149 -2.79 -1.38 0.67
C ALA A 149 -3.92 -2.35 1.04
N THR A 150 -5.17 -2.02 0.70
CA THR A 150 -6.32 -2.91 0.94
C THR A 150 -6.20 -4.19 0.13
N ALA A 151 -5.90 -4.11 -1.17
CA ALA A 151 -5.68 -5.28 -2.02
C ALA A 151 -4.54 -6.17 -1.49
N ALA A 152 -3.44 -5.57 -1.03
CA ALA A 152 -2.32 -6.29 -0.43
C ALA A 152 -2.73 -7.03 0.86
N VAL A 153 -3.48 -6.38 1.76
CA VAL A 153 -3.98 -7.01 2.99
C VAL A 153 -4.98 -8.12 2.67
N LEU A 154 -5.93 -7.90 1.75
CA LEU A 154 -6.88 -8.92 1.33
C LEU A 154 -6.16 -10.12 0.69
N THR A 155 -5.10 -9.89 -0.08
CA THR A 155 -4.24 -10.96 -0.64
C THR A 155 -3.63 -11.79 0.48
N ASP A 156 -3.02 -11.14 1.47
CA ASP A 156 -2.37 -11.84 2.59
C ASP A 156 -3.37 -12.67 3.39
N ARG A 157 -4.53 -12.07 3.70
CA ARG A 157 -5.62 -12.73 4.44
C ARG A 157 -6.20 -13.91 3.66
N ALA A 158 -6.38 -13.77 2.35
CA ALA A 158 -6.83 -14.86 1.49
C ALA A 158 -5.79 -15.97 1.36
N CYS A 159 -4.50 -15.64 1.24
CA CYS A 159 -3.42 -16.63 1.27
C CYS A 159 -3.43 -17.42 2.58
N ILE A 160 -3.52 -16.73 3.73
CA ILE A 160 -3.57 -17.35 5.05
C ILE A 160 -4.80 -18.24 5.19
N ALA A 161 -5.99 -17.74 4.83
CA ALA A 161 -7.25 -18.47 4.92
C ALA A 161 -7.28 -19.72 4.01
N THR A 162 -6.57 -19.68 2.87
CA THR A 162 -6.46 -20.80 1.93
C THR A 162 -5.19 -21.64 2.11
N ASN A 163 -4.43 -21.43 3.19
CA ASN A 163 -3.19 -22.14 3.48
C ASN A 163 -2.17 -22.12 2.31
N GLY A 164 -2.11 -20.99 1.60
CA GLY A 164 -1.21 -20.74 0.48
C GLY A 164 -1.73 -21.12 -0.90
N ALA A 165 -3.01 -21.52 -1.05
CA ALA A 165 -3.56 -21.81 -2.37
C ALA A 165 -3.59 -20.56 -3.27
N LEU A 166 -3.99 -19.41 -2.72
CA LEU A 166 -3.70 -18.10 -3.32
C LEU A 166 -2.30 -17.65 -2.88
N GLY A 167 -1.46 -17.19 -3.81
CA GLY A 167 -0.18 -16.55 -3.49
C GLY A 167 1.00 -17.48 -3.12
N GLY A 168 0.76 -18.75 -2.76
CA GLY A 168 1.79 -19.66 -2.27
C GLY A 168 2.42 -20.62 -3.29
N GLY A 169 1.90 -20.69 -4.53
CA GLY A 169 2.26 -21.81 -5.43
C GLY A 169 2.33 -21.50 -6.91
N GLY A 170 3.19 -20.57 -7.35
CA GLY A 170 3.79 -20.49 -8.71
C GLY A 170 2.88 -20.55 -9.96
N GLY A 171 1.56 -20.67 -9.80
CA GLY A 171 0.54 -20.59 -10.83
C GLY A 171 -0.13 -19.23 -10.72
N GLY A 172 -0.27 -18.55 -11.85
CA GLY A 172 -0.70 -17.15 -11.95
C GLY A 172 -1.91 -16.77 -11.09
N GLY A 173 -1.88 -15.54 -10.56
CA GLY A 173 -2.85 -15.05 -9.58
C GLY A 173 -2.23 -14.82 -8.20
N GLU A 174 -1.15 -14.04 -8.12
CA GLU A 174 -0.42 -13.86 -6.87
C GLU A 174 -1.06 -12.85 -5.91
N PHE A 175 -1.80 -11.88 -6.45
CA PHE A 175 -2.41 -10.78 -5.71
C PHE A 175 -3.87 -10.60 -6.12
N LEU A 176 -4.65 -9.97 -5.24
CA LEU A 176 -5.98 -9.44 -5.55
C LEU A 176 -5.86 -8.07 -6.22
N SER A 177 -6.80 -7.75 -7.10
CA SER A 177 -6.72 -6.58 -7.97
C SER A 177 -6.91 -5.27 -7.21
N ALA A 178 -5.82 -4.53 -7.04
CA ALA A 178 -5.87 -3.13 -6.62
C ALA A 178 -6.58 -2.24 -7.64
N SER A 179 -6.52 -2.57 -8.94
CA SER A 179 -7.21 -1.79 -9.99
C SER A 179 -8.72 -1.92 -9.93
N GLN A 180 -9.24 -3.11 -9.60
CA GLN A 180 -10.67 -3.27 -9.38
C GLN A 180 -11.14 -2.44 -8.19
N LEU A 181 -10.41 -2.49 -7.06
CA LEU A 181 -10.74 -1.67 -5.89
C LEU A 181 -10.64 -0.17 -6.19
N LEU A 182 -9.60 0.25 -6.90
CA LEU A 182 -9.36 1.64 -7.29
C LEU A 182 -10.50 2.20 -8.16
N SER A 183 -10.82 1.51 -9.26
CA SER A 183 -11.69 2.07 -10.30
C SER A 183 -13.16 1.69 -10.15
N CYS A 184 -13.46 0.59 -9.47
CA CYS A 184 -14.84 0.11 -9.27
C CYS A 184 -15.37 0.33 -7.84
N GLY A 185 -14.47 0.51 -6.87
CA GLY A 185 -14.78 0.60 -5.43
C GLY A 185 -15.44 1.88 -4.95
N ALA A 186 -15.68 2.84 -5.86
CA ALA A 186 -16.21 4.17 -5.58
C ALA A 186 -15.41 4.95 -4.51
N ALA A 187 -14.38 5.64 -4.99
CA ALA A 187 -13.73 6.79 -4.34
C ALA A 187 -13.35 7.79 -5.45
N ASP A 188 -12.72 8.93 -5.11
CA ASP A 188 -12.15 9.85 -6.10
C ASP A 188 -10.92 9.25 -6.86
N GLY A 189 -10.71 7.95 -6.71
CA GLY A 189 -9.75 7.13 -7.45
C GLY A 189 -8.32 7.55 -7.18
N CYS A 190 -7.65 8.12 -8.18
CA CYS A 190 -6.31 8.65 -8.04
C CYS A 190 -6.24 9.96 -7.26
N GLU A 191 -7.35 10.65 -7.02
CA GLU A 191 -7.38 11.85 -6.16
C GLU A 191 -7.34 11.53 -4.66
N GLY A 192 -7.51 10.27 -4.27
CA GLY A 192 -7.55 9.80 -2.89
C GLY A 192 -8.82 9.01 -2.59
N GLY A 193 -8.85 8.36 -1.42
CA GLY A 193 -9.98 7.55 -0.96
C GLY A 193 -9.80 7.03 0.46
N ASP A 194 -10.88 6.49 1.04
CA ASP A 194 -10.87 5.80 2.34
C ASP A 194 -10.71 4.29 2.08
N GLU A 195 -9.77 3.63 2.77
CA GLU A 195 -9.59 2.18 2.64
C GLU A 195 -10.83 1.39 3.05
N ARG A 196 -11.74 1.97 3.85
CA ARG A 196 -13.04 1.39 4.15
C ARG A 196 -13.86 1.10 2.89
N ASP A 197 -13.88 1.99 1.91
CA ASP A 197 -14.69 1.83 0.71
C ASP A 197 -14.19 0.64 -0.12
N ALA A 198 -12.86 0.46 -0.17
CA ALA A 198 -12.26 -0.73 -0.79
C ALA A 198 -12.66 -2.03 -0.07
N PHE A 199 -12.69 -2.04 1.27
CA PHE A 199 -13.15 -3.21 2.03
C PHE A 199 -14.66 -3.49 1.84
N GLU A 200 -15.51 -2.46 1.81
CA GLU A 200 -16.96 -2.61 1.57
C GLU A 200 -17.25 -3.09 0.14
N TYR A 201 -16.48 -2.62 -0.84
CA TYR A 201 -16.56 -3.16 -2.21
C TYR A 201 -16.18 -4.64 -2.22
N ALA A 202 -15.06 -5.02 -1.60
CA ALA A 202 -14.61 -6.41 -1.53
C ALA A 202 -15.60 -7.33 -0.80
N LYS A 203 -16.36 -6.79 0.15
CA LYS A 203 -17.46 -7.50 0.83
C LYS A 203 -18.66 -7.72 -0.09
N THR A 204 -19.06 -6.69 -0.82
CA THR A 204 -20.29 -6.71 -1.65
C THR A 204 -20.09 -7.45 -2.96
N HIS A 205 -18.98 -7.21 -3.65
CA HIS A 205 -18.74 -7.69 -5.02
C HIS A 205 -17.69 -8.81 -5.07
N GLY A 206 -16.80 -8.87 -4.08
CA GLY A 206 -15.58 -9.66 -4.16
C GLY A 206 -14.52 -9.00 -5.03
N VAL A 207 -13.29 -9.53 -4.97
CA VAL A 207 -12.14 -9.01 -5.72
C VAL A 207 -11.50 -10.13 -6.51
N VAL A 208 -11.29 -9.92 -7.81
CA VAL A 208 -10.60 -10.87 -8.70
C VAL A 208 -9.08 -10.79 -8.50
N THR A 209 -8.33 -11.71 -9.08
CA THR A 209 -6.86 -11.62 -9.07
C THR A 209 -6.37 -10.45 -9.91
N GLY A 210 -5.31 -9.78 -9.47
CA GLY A 210 -4.68 -8.68 -10.19
C GLY A 210 -3.28 -8.42 -9.65
N GLY A 211 -2.28 -8.76 -10.45
CA GLY A 211 -0.87 -8.58 -10.13
C GLY A 211 -0.39 -7.16 -10.40
N ALA A 212 0.93 -7.01 -10.48
CA ALA A 212 1.56 -5.76 -10.88
C ALA A 212 1.21 -5.38 -12.33
N TYR A 213 1.57 -4.17 -12.73
CA TYR A 213 1.42 -3.72 -14.10
C TYR A 213 2.04 -4.70 -15.11
N GLY A 214 1.28 -5.04 -16.14
CA GLY A 214 1.68 -5.99 -17.17
C GLY A 214 1.61 -7.47 -16.77
N ASP A 215 1.11 -7.81 -15.57
CA ASP A 215 0.93 -9.21 -15.16
C ASP A 215 -0.30 -9.85 -15.82
N GLU A 216 -0.12 -10.33 -17.04
CA GLU A 216 -1.15 -11.04 -17.82
C GLU A 216 -1.52 -12.41 -17.23
N SER A 217 -0.87 -12.87 -16.17
CA SER A 217 -1.22 -14.13 -15.49
C SER A 217 -2.41 -13.97 -14.53
N THR A 218 -2.84 -12.73 -14.28
CA THR A 218 -3.96 -12.37 -13.39
C THR A 218 -5.16 -11.82 -14.16
N CYS A 219 -6.32 -11.75 -13.52
CA CYS A 219 -7.55 -11.29 -14.18
C CYS A 219 -7.51 -9.78 -14.52
N ALA A 220 -7.22 -8.94 -13.54
CA ALA A 220 -7.22 -7.48 -13.67
C ALA A 220 -5.91 -6.91 -13.06
N PRO A 221 -4.78 -7.00 -13.77
CA PRO A 221 -3.51 -6.46 -13.30
C PRO A 221 -3.59 -4.95 -13.07
N TYR A 222 -2.64 -4.44 -12.29
CA TYR A 222 -2.59 -3.03 -11.96
C TYR A 222 -2.39 -2.16 -13.21
N LEU A 223 -3.05 -1.00 -13.26
CA LEU A 223 -3.16 -0.18 -14.49
C LEU A 223 -2.04 0.86 -14.64
N PHE A 224 -1.22 1.06 -13.61
CA PHE A 224 -0.08 2.00 -13.64
C PHE A 224 1.24 1.29 -13.47
N ASP A 225 2.23 1.67 -14.27
CA ASP A 225 3.61 1.24 -14.08
C ASP A 225 4.21 1.82 -12.79
N ALA A 226 5.23 1.14 -12.27
CA ALA A 226 5.96 1.62 -11.10
C ALA A 226 6.70 2.92 -11.42
N CYS A 227 6.77 3.84 -10.46
CA CYS A 227 7.47 5.11 -10.62
C CYS A 227 8.45 5.37 -9.45
N GLN A 228 9.30 6.40 -9.58
CA GLN A 228 10.09 6.91 -8.47
C GLN A 228 9.24 7.89 -7.67
N HIS A 229 8.82 7.50 -6.46
CA HIS A 229 7.97 8.34 -5.61
C HIS A 229 8.76 9.47 -4.93
N PRO A 230 8.17 10.68 -4.79
CA PRO A 230 6.87 11.07 -5.31
C PRO A 230 6.90 11.26 -6.84
N CYS A 231 5.82 10.86 -7.54
CA CYS A 231 5.70 11.02 -8.99
C CYS A 231 4.38 11.70 -9.40
N GLU A 232 4.34 12.21 -10.63
CA GLU A 232 3.17 12.94 -11.16
C GLU A 232 1.95 12.05 -11.27
N LYS A 233 0.81 12.53 -10.78
CA LYS A 233 -0.45 11.81 -10.79
C LYS A 233 -1.12 11.83 -12.17
N SER A 234 -1.68 10.69 -12.55
CA SER A 234 -2.52 10.48 -13.74
C SER A 234 -4.01 10.36 -13.36
N PRO A 235 -4.93 10.60 -14.30
CA PRO A 235 -6.36 10.40 -14.07
C PRO A 235 -6.72 8.97 -13.69
N THR A 236 -7.81 8.81 -12.92
CA THR A 236 -8.37 7.49 -12.59
C THR A 236 -8.76 6.74 -13.87
N PRO A 237 -8.30 5.50 -14.05
CA PRO A 237 -8.65 4.71 -15.23
C PRO A 237 -10.06 4.10 -15.08
N GLU A 238 -10.65 3.68 -16.20
CA GLU A 238 -11.96 3.02 -16.19
C GLU A 238 -11.95 1.71 -15.38
N CYS A 239 -13.09 1.41 -14.76
CA CYS A 239 -13.29 0.16 -14.00
C CYS A 239 -13.11 -1.08 -14.89
N PRO A 240 -12.19 -2.01 -14.55
CA PRO A 240 -12.04 -3.25 -15.28
C PRO A 240 -13.21 -4.20 -14.96
N LEU A 241 -14.27 -4.17 -15.79
CA LEU A 241 -15.46 -5.02 -15.64
C LEU A 241 -15.27 -6.48 -16.10
N SER A 242 -14.15 -6.80 -16.74
CA SER A 242 -13.87 -8.15 -17.26
C SER A 242 -12.39 -8.46 -17.16
N CYS A 243 -12.05 -9.74 -17.04
CA CYS A 243 -10.64 -10.15 -17.01
C CYS A 243 -9.99 -10.02 -18.37
N VAL A 244 -8.74 -9.59 -18.40
CA VAL A 244 -7.92 -9.58 -19.60
C VAL A 244 -6.91 -10.71 -19.51
N ARG A 245 -7.10 -11.78 -20.30
CA ARG A 245 -6.11 -12.86 -20.43
C ARG A 245 -5.15 -12.61 -21.61
N PRO A 246 -3.97 -13.28 -21.64
CA PRO A 246 -3.05 -13.20 -22.77
C PRO A 246 -3.80 -13.50 -24.07
N LYS A 247 -3.60 -12.66 -25.11
CA LYS A 247 -4.37 -12.62 -26.38
C LYS A 247 -5.75 -11.93 -26.32
N GLY A 248 -6.04 -11.15 -25.29
CA GLY A 248 -7.21 -10.26 -25.25
C GLY A 248 -8.56 -10.97 -25.08
N THR A 249 -8.55 -12.23 -24.67
CA THR A 249 -9.79 -12.99 -24.43
C THR A 249 -10.41 -12.53 -23.12
N ARG A 250 -11.64 -12.00 -23.18
CA ARG A 250 -12.41 -11.62 -21.98
C ARG A 250 -12.97 -12.86 -21.30
N VAL A 251 -12.89 -12.88 -19.96
CA VAL A 251 -13.58 -13.87 -19.11
C VAL A 251 -14.50 -13.10 -18.18
N GLU A 252 -15.78 -13.46 -18.19
CA GLU A 252 -16.81 -12.81 -17.37
C GLU A 252 -16.95 -13.49 -15.99
N ASP A 253 -16.65 -14.79 -15.87
CA ASP A 253 -16.83 -15.58 -14.64
C ASP A 253 -15.52 -15.92 -13.92
N ALA A 254 -14.65 -14.94 -13.67
CA ALA A 254 -13.45 -15.21 -12.88
C ALA A 254 -13.77 -15.35 -11.38
N PRO A 255 -13.08 -16.28 -10.66
CA PRO A 255 -13.23 -16.39 -9.22
C PRO A 255 -12.91 -15.07 -8.51
N ALA A 256 -13.86 -14.60 -7.71
CA ALA A 256 -13.71 -13.42 -6.86
C ALA A 256 -13.62 -13.82 -5.38
N TYR A 257 -12.69 -13.20 -4.66
CA TYR A 257 -12.48 -13.41 -3.24
C TYR A 257 -13.31 -12.39 -2.46
N ARG A 258 -14.22 -12.88 -1.60
CA ARG A 258 -15.15 -12.03 -0.86
C ARG A 258 -14.69 -11.81 0.58
N VAL A 259 -14.95 -10.61 1.09
CA VAL A 259 -14.83 -10.31 2.52
C VAL A 259 -16.11 -10.77 3.22
N LYS A 260 -15.98 -11.48 4.34
CA LYS A 260 -17.10 -11.83 5.22
C LYS A 260 -17.40 -10.70 6.20
N GLU A 261 -16.36 -10.18 6.83
CA GLU A 261 -16.45 -9.18 7.90
C GLU A 261 -15.28 -8.19 7.79
N ILE A 262 -15.58 -6.91 7.99
CA ILE A 262 -14.59 -5.84 8.11
C ILE A 262 -14.30 -5.65 9.59
N VAL A 263 -13.03 -5.68 9.95
CA VAL A 263 -12.56 -5.58 11.34
C VAL A 263 -11.78 -4.29 11.49
N SER A 264 -12.04 -3.57 12.59
CA SER A 264 -11.32 -2.35 12.97
C SER A 264 -10.97 -2.44 14.45
N CYS A 265 -9.84 -1.84 14.85
CA CYS A 265 -9.51 -1.65 16.26
C CYS A 265 -9.95 -0.26 16.74
N PRO A 266 -10.26 -0.10 18.04
CA PRO A 266 -10.44 1.22 18.63
C PRO A 266 -9.20 2.10 18.40
N GLU A 267 -9.41 3.41 18.31
CA GLU A 267 -8.33 4.33 18.00
C GLU A 267 -7.20 4.24 19.04
N ARG A 268 -5.95 4.14 18.57
CA ARG A 268 -4.72 4.01 19.39
C ARG A 268 -4.67 2.77 20.28
N ASP A 269 -5.51 1.77 20.03
CA ASP A 269 -5.43 0.47 20.69
C ASP A 269 -4.41 -0.43 20.00
N TYR A 270 -3.12 -0.15 20.24
CA TYR A 270 -2.01 -0.92 19.66
C TYR A 270 -2.01 -2.39 20.09
N SER A 271 -2.62 -2.70 21.24
CA SER A 271 -2.79 -4.07 21.73
C SER A 271 -3.75 -4.84 20.82
N CYS A 272 -4.90 -4.25 20.49
CA CYS A 272 -5.83 -4.81 19.52
C CYS A 272 -5.15 -5.04 18.16
N VAL A 273 -4.40 -4.05 17.67
CA VAL A 273 -3.68 -4.13 16.38
C VAL A 273 -2.71 -5.32 16.38
N ALA A 274 -1.88 -5.44 17.40
CA ALA A 274 -0.89 -6.51 17.49
C ALA A 274 -1.52 -7.89 17.65
N LYS A 275 -2.60 -8.01 18.44
CA LYS A 275 -3.37 -9.25 18.57
C LYS A 275 -3.99 -9.65 17.24
N GLU A 276 -4.56 -8.70 16.49
CA GLU A 276 -5.14 -8.94 15.18
C GLU A 276 -4.07 -9.41 14.17
N ILE A 277 -2.92 -8.74 14.13
CA ILE A 277 -1.79 -9.13 13.28
C ILE A 277 -1.28 -10.53 13.63
N ALA A 278 -1.08 -10.84 14.91
CA ALA A 278 -0.57 -12.14 15.35
C ALA A 278 -1.51 -13.31 15.08
N THR A 279 -2.82 -13.05 15.15
CA THR A 279 -3.83 -14.12 15.06
C THR A 279 -4.30 -14.36 13.64
N ARG A 280 -4.53 -13.31 12.86
CA ARG A 280 -5.20 -13.41 11.55
C ARG A 280 -4.40 -12.82 10.40
N GLY A 281 -3.31 -12.12 10.67
CA GLY A 281 -2.36 -11.62 9.66
C GLY A 281 -2.40 -10.11 9.45
N PRO A 282 -1.75 -9.59 8.40
CA PRO A 282 -1.55 -8.15 8.19
C PRO A 282 -2.84 -7.30 8.21
N VAL A 283 -2.67 -6.01 8.48
CA VAL A 283 -3.75 -5.00 8.53
C VAL A 283 -3.37 -3.76 7.73
N THR A 284 -4.34 -2.99 7.26
CA THR A 284 -4.07 -1.63 6.77
C THR A 284 -3.97 -0.68 7.96
N SER A 285 -3.16 0.36 7.81
CA SER A 285 -3.13 1.48 8.74
C SER A 285 -3.08 2.78 7.97
N TYR A 286 -3.97 3.69 8.34
CA TYR A 286 -3.88 5.07 7.91
C TYR A 286 -2.74 5.75 8.69
N ALA A 287 -1.77 6.26 7.95
CA ALA A 287 -0.83 7.26 8.41
C ALA A 287 -1.49 8.63 8.25
N GLY A 288 -1.34 9.48 9.26
CA GLY A 288 -1.77 10.87 9.24
C GLY A 288 -0.91 11.68 8.27
N THR A 289 -0.41 12.82 8.71
CA THR A 289 0.39 13.68 7.83
C THR A 289 1.74 13.06 7.50
N ILE A 290 1.96 12.77 6.21
CA ILE A 290 3.25 12.40 5.65
C ILE A 290 4.00 13.65 5.20
N TRP A 291 5.20 13.82 5.74
CA TRP A 291 6.10 14.91 5.38
C TRP A 291 7.21 14.43 4.42
N GLY A 292 7.83 15.36 3.70
CA GLY A 292 8.91 15.08 2.73
C GLY A 292 10.02 14.16 3.25
N GLU A 293 10.41 14.26 4.52
CA GLU A 293 11.41 13.39 5.13
C GLU A 293 11.03 11.90 5.12
N PHE A 294 9.74 11.57 5.11
CA PHE A 294 9.27 10.19 5.03
C PHE A 294 9.60 9.57 3.67
N TYR A 295 9.51 10.35 2.59
CA TYR A 295 9.93 9.89 1.24
C TYR A 295 11.43 9.62 1.16
N LEU A 296 12.23 10.32 1.96
CA LEU A 296 13.69 10.19 1.99
C LEU A 296 14.18 8.98 2.80
N TYR A 297 13.28 8.25 3.46
CA TYR A 297 13.67 7.09 4.25
C TYR A 297 14.26 5.98 3.37
N ASP A 298 15.53 5.66 3.63
CA ASP A 298 16.34 4.74 2.82
C ASP A 298 16.37 3.29 3.36
N GLY A 299 15.57 2.99 4.38
CA GLY A 299 15.46 1.64 4.93
C GLY A 299 16.41 1.34 6.08
N ARG A 300 17.33 2.26 6.42
CA ARG A 300 18.26 2.09 7.54
C ARG A 300 17.63 2.51 8.86
N GLY A 301 17.76 1.64 9.86
CA GLY A 301 17.26 1.91 11.21
C GLY A 301 15.73 1.89 11.29
N VAL A 302 15.19 2.70 12.18
CA VAL A 302 13.74 2.91 12.38
C VAL A 302 13.45 4.35 12.02
N PHE A 303 12.49 4.57 11.12
CA PHE A 303 12.01 5.91 10.81
C PHE A 303 11.30 6.50 12.03
N ALA A 304 11.65 7.75 12.34
CA ALA A 304 10.92 8.61 13.25
C ALA A 304 10.97 10.04 12.70
N SER A 305 9.84 10.74 12.74
CA SER A 305 9.73 12.11 12.24
C SER A 305 10.68 13.02 13.01
N SER A 306 11.29 13.98 12.33
CA SER A 306 12.13 14.97 12.99
C SER A 306 11.34 15.74 14.04
N GLY A 307 11.96 16.00 15.20
CA GLY A 307 11.35 16.86 16.23
C GLY A 307 11.27 18.33 15.80
N ASP A 308 12.10 18.76 14.84
CA ASP A 308 12.04 20.11 14.27
C ASP A 308 11.17 20.11 13.01
N GLU A 309 10.00 20.74 13.10
CA GLU A 309 9.02 20.78 12.01
C GLU A 309 9.57 21.47 10.75
N ARG A 310 10.55 22.37 10.90
CA ARG A 310 11.12 23.14 9.78
C ARG A 310 11.92 22.28 8.81
N VAL A 311 12.37 21.10 9.25
CA VAL A 311 13.20 20.20 8.42
C VAL A 311 12.41 19.00 7.88
N ARG A 312 11.13 18.85 8.25
CA ARG A 312 10.30 17.72 7.80
C ARG A 312 9.98 17.77 6.31
N GLY A 313 10.04 18.94 5.70
CA GLY A 313 9.73 19.15 4.28
C GLY A 313 8.26 19.49 4.03
N GLU A 314 7.80 19.26 2.81
CA GLU A 314 6.42 19.56 2.38
C GLU A 314 5.41 18.57 2.98
N ASN A 315 4.17 19.03 3.15
CA ASN A 315 3.05 18.20 3.58
C ASN A 315 2.44 17.50 2.36
N HIS A 316 2.42 16.18 2.36
CA HIS A 316 1.87 15.35 1.29
C HIS A 316 0.53 14.70 1.63
N GLY A 317 -0.08 15.05 2.77
CA GLY A 317 -1.38 14.55 3.20
C GLY A 317 -1.32 13.18 3.89
N GLY A 318 -2.46 12.49 3.88
CA GLY A 318 -2.64 11.15 4.45
C GLY A 318 -2.09 10.05 3.56
N HIS A 319 -1.75 8.90 4.13
CA HIS A 319 -1.28 7.74 3.37
C HIS A 319 -1.71 6.42 4.02
N VAL A 320 -2.06 5.40 3.23
CA VAL A 320 -2.43 4.08 3.79
C VAL A 320 -1.32 3.08 3.49
N VAL A 321 -0.87 2.36 4.52
CA VAL A 321 0.18 1.34 4.41
C VAL A 321 -0.28 0.01 4.99
N LYS A 322 0.49 -1.05 4.73
CA LYS A 322 0.27 -2.38 5.31
C LYS A 322 1.20 -2.62 6.49
N LEU A 323 0.65 -3.00 7.63
CA LEU A 323 1.42 -3.44 8.81
C LEU A 323 1.47 -4.96 8.86
N ILE A 324 2.67 -5.53 8.94
CA ILE A 324 2.88 -6.98 8.92
C ILE A 324 3.44 -7.54 10.24
N GLY A 325 3.69 -6.68 11.22
CA GLY A 325 4.31 -7.08 12.48
C GLY A 325 4.94 -5.92 13.22
N TRP A 326 5.75 -6.23 14.23
CA TRP A 326 6.48 -5.27 15.05
C TRP A 326 7.79 -5.87 15.54
N GLY A 327 8.68 -5.00 16.00
CA GLY A 327 9.89 -5.40 16.69
C GLY A 327 10.34 -4.33 17.67
N ARG A 328 11.35 -4.64 18.46
CA ARG A 328 11.98 -3.70 19.40
C ARG A 328 13.40 -3.42 18.97
N ASP A 329 13.77 -2.15 18.90
CA ASP A 329 15.17 -1.77 18.69
C ASP A 329 15.88 -1.70 20.06
N GLU A 330 16.87 -2.56 20.27
CA GLU A 330 17.69 -2.56 21.47
C GLU A 330 18.40 -1.21 21.69
N LYS A 331 18.77 -0.51 20.60
CA LYS A 331 19.45 0.79 20.64
C LYS A 331 18.51 1.97 20.90
N ALA A 332 17.21 1.74 20.85
CA ALA A 332 16.19 2.73 21.19
C ALA A 332 15.78 2.69 22.68
N ARG A 333 16.34 1.76 23.47
CA ARG A 333 16.15 1.74 24.93
C ARG A 333 16.62 3.07 25.54
N GLY A 334 15.67 3.87 26.03
CA GLY A 334 15.94 5.16 26.69
C GLY A 334 15.96 6.39 25.78
N LYS A 335 15.65 6.26 24.48
CA LYS A 335 15.30 7.43 23.64
C LYS A 335 13.83 7.80 23.88
N PRO A 336 13.45 9.09 23.81
CA PRO A 336 12.05 9.50 23.86
C PRO A 336 11.36 9.08 22.55
N ALA A 337 10.98 7.81 22.46
CA ALA A 337 10.03 7.30 21.49
C ALA A 337 8.84 6.78 22.29
N THR A 338 7.66 7.31 21.97
CA THR A 338 6.36 6.75 22.32
C THR A 338 6.41 5.23 22.15
N ALA A 339 6.12 4.46 23.19
CA ALA A 339 6.19 2.99 23.22
C ALA A 339 7.58 2.31 23.29
N GLY A 340 8.50 2.76 24.14
CA GLY A 340 9.51 1.85 24.73
C GLY A 340 10.53 1.22 23.77
N GLY A 341 10.74 1.84 22.61
CA GLY A 341 11.68 1.38 21.56
C GLY A 341 11.06 0.43 20.53
N TYR A 342 9.74 0.27 20.51
CA TYR A 342 9.05 -0.56 19.51
C TYR A 342 8.85 0.18 18.18
N HIS A 343 8.81 -0.60 17.10
CA HIS A 343 8.52 -0.16 15.76
C HIS A 343 7.58 -1.14 15.05
N TRP A 344 6.76 -0.62 14.13
CA TRP A 344 5.99 -1.41 13.19
C TRP A 344 6.87 -1.89 12.03
N LEU A 345 6.61 -3.10 11.54
CA LEU A 345 7.12 -3.59 10.26
C LEU A 345 6.11 -3.19 9.17
N VAL A 346 6.56 -2.33 8.25
CA VAL A 346 5.68 -1.66 7.27
C VAL A 346 6.03 -2.13 5.86
N VAL A 347 5.01 -2.49 5.10
CA VAL A 347 5.07 -2.67 3.65
C VAL A 347 4.33 -1.51 3.01
N ASN A 348 5.08 -0.65 2.33
CA ASN A 348 4.59 0.54 1.65
C ASN A 348 4.16 0.19 0.21
N SER A 349 3.47 1.12 -0.46
CA SER A 349 3.06 1.04 -1.87
C SER A 349 3.99 1.82 -2.81
N TRP A 350 5.24 2.06 -2.40
CA TRP A 350 6.29 2.75 -3.15
C TRP A 350 7.55 1.88 -3.15
N ARG A 351 7.95 1.33 -4.29
CA ARG A 351 9.09 0.40 -4.32
C ARG A 351 10.44 1.06 -4.08
N ASN A 352 10.56 2.36 -4.37
CA ASN A 352 11.79 3.12 -4.10
C ASN A 352 11.91 3.61 -2.65
N TRP A 353 10.95 3.29 -1.77
CA TRP A 353 10.98 3.65 -0.36
C TRP A 353 11.58 2.55 0.49
N GLY A 354 12.42 2.88 1.46
CA GLY A 354 13.01 1.89 2.34
C GLY A 354 13.84 0.83 1.60
N ASN A 355 13.65 -0.43 1.96
CA ASN A 355 14.26 -1.58 1.30
C ASN A 355 13.25 -2.25 0.36
N ASP A 356 13.15 -1.76 -0.89
CA ASP A 356 12.17 -2.22 -1.90
C ASP A 356 10.71 -2.17 -1.39
N GLY A 357 10.33 -1.03 -0.82
CA GLY A 357 9.01 -0.77 -0.21
C GLY A 357 8.85 -1.28 1.22
N PHE A 358 9.83 -1.97 1.79
CA PHE A 358 9.79 -2.41 3.18
C PHE A 358 10.53 -1.46 4.13
N GLY A 359 9.97 -1.22 5.31
CA GLY A 359 10.56 -0.33 6.31
C GLY A 359 10.13 -0.62 7.74
N ARG A 360 10.72 0.16 8.65
CA ARG A 360 10.40 0.14 10.08
C ARG A 360 10.05 1.55 10.50
N VAL A 361 8.91 1.72 11.16
CA VAL A 361 8.43 3.03 11.62
C VAL A 361 8.16 2.95 13.11
N ALA A 362 8.65 3.92 13.88
CA ALA A 362 8.44 3.97 15.32
C ALA A 362 6.95 3.93 15.67
N VAL A 363 6.58 3.17 16.71
CA VAL A 363 5.19 3.14 17.17
C VAL A 363 4.80 4.50 17.76
N GLY A 364 3.63 5.00 17.41
CA GLY A 364 3.16 6.34 17.80
C GLY A 364 3.68 7.46 16.90
N ASP A 365 4.49 7.17 15.89
CA ASP A 365 4.87 8.13 14.86
C ASP A 365 3.96 8.02 13.63
N VAL A 366 3.84 9.13 12.89
CA VAL A 366 3.03 9.31 11.67
C VAL A 366 1.58 8.79 11.75
N GLY A 367 1.07 8.52 12.95
CA GLY A 367 -0.28 7.97 13.21
C GLY A 367 -0.42 6.46 12.99
N LEU A 368 0.63 5.72 12.65
CA LEU A 368 0.51 4.29 12.35
C LEU A 368 0.06 3.46 13.56
N GLY A 369 -0.92 2.57 13.31
CA GLY A 369 -1.60 1.78 14.33
C GLY A 369 -2.73 2.52 15.04
N SER A 370 -2.95 3.82 14.77
CA SER A 370 -4.05 4.57 15.40
C SER A 370 -5.39 4.26 14.73
N THR A 371 -5.42 4.26 13.40
CA THR A 371 -6.59 3.89 12.61
C THR A 371 -6.21 2.71 11.74
N VAL A 372 -6.74 1.53 12.07
CA VAL A 372 -6.48 0.29 11.33
C VAL A 372 -7.77 -0.35 10.87
N ARG A 373 -7.71 -0.97 9.69
CA ARG A 373 -8.79 -1.78 9.13
C ARG A 373 -8.22 -3.05 8.54
N THR A 374 -9.03 -4.10 8.54
CA THR A 374 -8.71 -5.39 7.93
C THR A 374 -9.97 -6.17 7.67
N ALA A 375 -9.82 -7.42 7.22
CA ALA A 375 -10.93 -8.29 6.88
C ALA A 375 -10.74 -9.72 7.38
N VAL A 376 -11.88 -10.36 7.62
CA VAL A 376 -12.03 -11.81 7.62
C VAL A 376 -12.52 -12.22 6.23
N MET A 377 -11.78 -13.08 5.53
CA MET A 377 -12.19 -13.58 4.22
C MET A 377 -13.32 -14.59 4.35
N ALA A 378 -14.23 -14.61 3.38
CA ALA A 378 -15.19 -15.69 3.24
C ALA A 378 -14.46 -17.01 2.91
N PRO A 379 -14.96 -18.17 3.38
CA PRO A 379 -14.38 -19.45 3.02
C PRO A 379 -14.46 -19.68 1.50
N PRO A 380 -13.47 -20.36 0.90
CA PRO A 380 -13.57 -20.75 -0.51
C PRO A 380 -14.70 -21.77 -0.66
N GLY A 381 -15.81 -21.42 -1.32
CA GLY A 381 -16.84 -22.41 -1.66
C GLY A 381 -18.29 -21.94 -1.63
N ASP A 382 -18.62 -20.80 -1.02
CA ASP A 382 -20.01 -20.35 -0.99
C ASP A 382 -20.29 -19.42 -2.18
N ALA A 383 -20.22 -19.98 -3.39
CA ALA A 383 -21.07 -19.46 -4.46
C ALA A 383 -22.50 -19.70 -3.97
N GLU A 384 -23.23 -18.62 -3.69
CA GLU A 384 -24.64 -18.68 -3.33
C GLU A 384 -25.33 -19.76 -4.16
N GLU A 385 -25.85 -20.77 -3.48
CA GLU A 385 -26.88 -21.64 -4.00
C GLU A 385 -28.01 -20.69 -4.42
N LYS A 386 -28.00 -20.28 -5.70
CA LYS A 386 -29.10 -19.54 -6.29
C LYS A 386 -30.31 -20.41 -6.02
N ASP A 387 -31.21 -19.92 -5.16
CA ASP A 387 -32.49 -20.54 -4.86
C ASP A 387 -33.12 -20.98 -6.18
N ALA A 388 -33.02 -22.28 -6.43
CA ALA A 388 -33.82 -22.98 -7.39
C ALA A 388 -35.19 -23.18 -6.75
N SER A 389 -35.95 -22.10 -6.59
CA SER A 389 -37.38 -22.16 -6.33
C SER A 389 -38.13 -21.47 -7.45
N SER A 390 -38.53 -22.31 -8.41
CA SER A 390 -39.86 -22.38 -9.06
C SER A 390 -40.59 -21.10 -9.44
#